data_AF-A0A930QKY5-F1
#
_entry.id   AF-A0A930QKY5-F1
#
_cell.length_a   1.000
_cell.length_b   1.000
_cell.length_c   1.000
_cell.angle_alpha   90.00
_cell.angle_beta   90.00
_cell.angle_gamma   90.00
#
_symmetry.space_group_name_H-M   'P 1'
#
loop_
_entity.id
_entity.type
_entity.pdbx_description
1 polymer ?
#
loop_
_entity_poly.entity_id
_entity_poly.type
_entity_poly.pdbx_seq_one_letter_code
_entity_poly.pdbx_strand_id
1 'polypeptide(L)'
;PNVLDFQIPGGMLSNLANQLKEAGMEDKYQDLLDEMPRVRKDVGYPPLVTPSSQIVGTMATFNVMSGQRYKMVPNEFKDLARGKFGRTPVEVDRKFLTDTLGIAPEDIIEDCSIEDAKAKTFDEFKEELKGKGYLNPTDEDVLSYALFPQVAEEFFKAHYKPITAYVKE
;
A
#
# COMPACT_ATOMS: atom_id res chain seq x y z
N PRO A 1 -9.16 -12.16 -23.89
CA PRO A 1 -8.61 -10.86 -23.44
C PRO A 1 -7.12 -10.73 -23.77
N ASN A 2 -6.72 -9.73 -24.55
CA ASN A 2 -5.30 -9.47 -24.86
C ASN A 2 -4.69 -8.57 -23.78
N VAL A 3 -3.39 -8.72 -23.50
CA VAL A 3 -2.64 -7.88 -22.53
C VAL A 3 -2.82 -6.38 -22.77
N LEU A 4 -3.02 -5.97 -24.02
CA LEU A 4 -3.24 -4.58 -24.41
C LEU A 4 -4.56 -4.00 -23.87
N ASP A 5 -5.56 -4.85 -23.64
CA ASP A 5 -6.90 -4.45 -23.20
C ASP A 5 -6.93 -4.18 -21.69
N PHE A 6 -6.27 -5.04 -20.90
CA PHE A 6 -6.30 -4.97 -19.44
C PHE A 6 -5.06 -4.30 -18.83
N GLN A 7 -3.91 -4.31 -19.53
CA GLN A 7 -2.65 -3.65 -19.13
C GLN A 7 -2.12 -4.04 -17.74
N ILE A 8 -2.30 -5.30 -17.35
CA ILE A 8 -1.95 -5.83 -16.03
C ILE A 8 -0.63 -6.58 -16.12
N PRO A 9 0.32 -6.36 -15.19
CA PRO A 9 1.50 -7.21 -15.07
C PRO A 9 1.12 -8.68 -14.88
N GLY A 10 1.74 -9.59 -15.64
CA GLY A 10 1.33 -11.01 -15.67
C GLY A 10 1.30 -11.70 -14.30
N GLY A 11 2.29 -11.44 -13.44
CA GLY A 11 2.34 -12.02 -12.09
C GLY A 11 1.19 -11.57 -11.17
N MET A 12 0.69 -10.35 -11.37
CA MET A 12 -0.44 -9.82 -10.63
C MET A 12 -1.76 -10.43 -11.10
N LEU A 13 -1.91 -10.64 -12.41
CA LEU A 13 -3.09 -11.27 -13.01
C LEU A 13 -3.33 -12.68 -12.44
N SER A 14 -2.26 -13.47 -12.31
CA SER A 14 -2.33 -14.80 -11.70
C SER A 14 -2.73 -14.75 -10.22
N ASN A 15 -2.24 -13.75 -9.48
CA ASN A 15 -2.62 -13.57 -8.07
C ASN A 15 -4.11 -13.24 -7.93
N LEU A 16 -4.64 -12.31 -8.72
CA LEU A 16 -6.06 -11.94 -8.66
C LEU A 16 -6.99 -13.07 -9.13
N ALA A 17 -6.57 -13.86 -10.13
CA ALA A 17 -7.30 -15.05 -10.55
C ALA A 17 -7.40 -16.08 -9.41
N ASN A 18 -6.30 -16.28 -8.67
CA ASN A 18 -6.29 -17.15 -7.49
C ASN A 18 -7.22 -16.63 -6.38
N GLN A 19 -7.29 -15.31 -6.16
CA GLN A 19 -8.24 -14.73 -5.19
C GLN A 19 -9.70 -15.02 -5.55
N LEU A 20 -10.08 -14.85 -6.82
CA LEU A 20 -11.42 -15.22 -7.29
C LEU A 20 -11.70 -16.71 -7.12
N LYS A 21 -10.70 -17.54 -7.41
CA LYS A 21 -10.78 -18.99 -7.22
C LYS A 21 -11.00 -19.40 -5.76
N GLU A 22 -10.22 -18.85 -4.83
CA GLU A 22 -10.38 -19.10 -3.40
C GLU A 22 -11.75 -18.66 -2.88
N ALA A 23 -12.33 -17.61 -3.50
CA ALA A 23 -13.69 -17.17 -3.22
C ALA A 23 -14.80 -17.99 -3.91
N GLY A 24 -14.45 -18.98 -4.74
CA GLY A 24 -15.41 -19.78 -5.52
C GLY A 24 -16.07 -19.01 -6.67
N MET A 25 -15.43 -17.95 -7.17
CA MET A 25 -15.93 -17.02 -8.19
C MET A 25 -15.06 -17.03 -9.46
N GLU A 26 -14.53 -18.21 -9.81
CA GLU A 26 -13.67 -18.40 -10.99
C GLU A 26 -14.33 -17.94 -12.29
N ASP A 27 -15.66 -18.08 -12.37
CA ASP A 27 -16.50 -17.68 -13.49
C ASP A 27 -16.52 -16.16 -13.73
N LYS A 28 -16.19 -15.36 -12.71
CA LYS A 28 -16.14 -13.90 -12.78
C LYS A 28 -14.80 -13.34 -13.24
N TYR A 29 -13.89 -14.19 -13.73
CA TYR A 29 -12.59 -13.75 -14.19
C TYR A 29 -12.69 -12.69 -15.31
N GLN A 30 -13.64 -12.82 -16.23
CA GLN A 30 -13.85 -11.81 -17.27
C GLN A 30 -14.35 -10.48 -16.69
N ASP A 31 -15.26 -10.51 -15.71
CA ASP A 31 -15.75 -9.31 -15.03
C ASP A 31 -14.61 -8.51 -14.38
N LEU A 32 -13.62 -9.21 -13.80
CA LEU A 32 -12.42 -8.59 -13.23
C LEU A 32 -11.60 -7.88 -14.30
N LEU A 33 -11.35 -8.53 -15.43
CA LEU A 33 -10.58 -7.93 -16.53
C LEU A 33 -11.27 -6.68 -17.09
N ASP A 34 -12.60 -6.69 -17.12
CA ASP A 34 -13.38 -5.54 -17.57
C ASP A 34 -13.43 -4.43 -16.51
N GLU A 35 -13.42 -4.78 -15.22
CA GLU A 35 -13.50 -3.83 -14.11
C GLU A 35 -12.20 -3.08 -13.85
N MET A 36 -11.06 -3.74 -14.04
CA MET A 36 -9.75 -3.13 -13.84
C MET A 36 -9.51 -1.82 -14.61
N PRO A 37 -9.76 -1.70 -15.93
CA PRO A 37 -9.58 -0.44 -16.64
C PRO A 37 -10.55 0.65 -16.15
N ARG A 38 -11.74 0.29 -15.66
CA ARG A 38 -12.71 1.25 -15.08
C ARG A 38 -12.21 1.79 -13.74
N VAL A 39 -11.78 0.91 -12.84
CA VAL A 39 -11.19 1.32 -11.56
C VAL A 39 -9.95 2.17 -11.77
N ARG A 40 -9.06 1.78 -12.68
CA ARG A 40 -7.86 2.55 -13.03
C ARG A 40 -8.20 3.96 -13.52
N LYS A 41 -9.24 4.09 -14.36
CA LYS A 41 -9.72 5.39 -14.84
C LYS A 41 -10.21 6.26 -13.69
N ASP A 42 -10.97 5.69 -12.77
CA ASP A 42 -11.59 6.43 -11.66
C ASP A 42 -10.56 6.98 -10.66
N VAL A 43 -9.33 6.45 -10.66
CA VAL A 43 -8.18 7.00 -9.90
C VAL A 43 -7.14 7.66 -10.79
N GLY A 44 -7.52 8.20 -11.95
CA GLY A 44 -6.65 9.10 -12.70
C GLY A 44 -5.58 8.42 -13.57
N TYR A 45 -5.79 7.15 -13.93
CA TYR A 45 -4.89 6.37 -14.80
C TYR A 45 -3.45 6.18 -14.28
N PRO A 46 -3.24 5.76 -13.02
CA PRO A 46 -1.89 5.50 -12.53
C PRO A 46 -1.18 4.46 -13.41
N PRO A 47 0.16 4.55 -13.58
CA PRO A 47 0.94 3.45 -14.13
C PRO A 47 0.69 2.18 -13.30
N LEU A 48 0.50 1.03 -13.94
CA LEU A 48 0.27 -0.24 -13.22
C LEU A 48 1.60 -0.95 -12.98
N VAL A 49 2.26 -0.56 -11.89
CA VAL A 49 3.46 -1.18 -11.32
C VAL A 49 3.30 -1.25 -9.80
N THR A 50 4.13 -2.00 -9.09
CA THR A 50 4.09 -1.98 -7.62
C THR A 50 4.31 -0.55 -7.09
N PRO A 51 3.47 -0.05 -6.16
CA PRO A 51 2.34 -0.71 -5.51
C PRO A 51 0.97 -0.52 -6.21
N SER A 52 0.83 0.47 -7.09
CA SER A 52 -0.45 0.89 -7.70
C SER A 52 -1.17 -0.23 -8.47
N SER A 53 -0.43 -1.15 -9.09
CA SER A 53 -1.02 -2.30 -9.77
C SER A 53 -1.86 -3.12 -8.80
N GLN A 54 -1.27 -3.56 -7.68
CA GLN A 54 -1.96 -4.36 -6.68
C GLN A 54 -3.16 -3.62 -6.08
N ILE A 55 -3.01 -2.32 -5.80
CA ILE A 55 -4.08 -1.48 -5.23
C ILE A 55 -5.30 -1.42 -6.17
N VAL A 56 -5.09 -1.12 -7.45
CA VAL A 56 -6.17 -1.06 -8.45
C VAL A 56 -6.80 -2.44 -8.66
N GLY A 57 -5.99 -3.49 -8.71
CA GLY A 57 -6.47 -4.86 -8.88
C GLY A 57 -7.32 -5.35 -7.72
N THR A 58 -6.87 -5.15 -6.48
CA THR A 58 -7.64 -5.53 -5.28
C THR A 58 -8.98 -4.79 -5.24
N MET A 59 -9.02 -3.51 -5.58
CA MET A 59 -10.28 -2.75 -5.64
C MET A 59 -11.21 -3.30 -6.74
N ALA A 60 -10.68 -3.65 -7.92
CA ALA A 60 -11.48 -4.29 -8.97
C ALA A 60 -12.03 -5.66 -8.53
N THR A 61 -11.21 -6.48 -7.87
CA THR A 61 -11.64 -7.75 -7.29
C THR A 61 -12.77 -7.54 -6.28
N PHE A 62 -12.67 -6.56 -5.39
CA PHE A 62 -13.73 -6.24 -4.42
C PHE A 62 -15.04 -5.79 -5.08
N ASN A 63 -14.96 -4.99 -6.15
CA ASN A 63 -16.14 -4.59 -6.93
C ASN A 63 -16.84 -5.81 -7.53
N VAL A 64 -16.08 -6.75 -8.11
CA VAL A 64 -16.60 -7.98 -8.75
C VAL A 64 -17.19 -8.95 -7.73
N MET A 65 -16.47 -9.18 -6.62
CA MET A 65 -16.91 -10.07 -5.55
C MET A 65 -18.19 -9.56 -4.88
N SER A 66 -18.25 -8.26 -4.59
CA SER A 66 -19.40 -7.66 -3.93
C SER A 66 -20.59 -7.38 -4.86
N GLY A 67 -20.36 -7.38 -6.18
CA GLY A 67 -21.36 -7.02 -7.19
C GLY A 67 -21.74 -5.53 -7.21
N GLN A 68 -21.04 -4.68 -6.44
CA GLN A 68 -21.31 -3.25 -6.33
C GLN A 68 -19.99 -2.48 -6.27
N ARG A 69 -19.84 -1.47 -7.13
CA ARG A 69 -18.62 -0.64 -7.14
C ARG A 69 -18.48 0.13 -5.83
N TYR A 70 -17.28 0.11 -5.26
CA TYR A 70 -16.86 0.89 -4.08
C TYR A 70 -17.68 0.64 -2.81
N LYS A 71 -18.34 -0.52 -2.70
CA LYS A 71 -19.05 -0.91 -1.47
C LYS A 71 -18.10 -1.10 -0.29
N MET A 72 -16.93 -1.67 -0.54
CA MET A 72 -15.87 -1.86 0.44
C MET A 72 -14.57 -1.37 -0.19
N VAL A 73 -14.04 -0.26 0.31
CA VAL A 73 -12.85 0.39 -0.26
C VAL A 73 -11.68 0.23 0.71
N PRO A 74 -10.58 -0.44 0.30
CA PRO A 74 -9.35 -0.52 1.08
C PRO A 74 -8.73 0.87 1.32
N ASN A 75 -8.02 1.02 2.43
CA ASN A 75 -7.34 2.29 2.76
C ASN A 75 -6.26 2.62 1.74
N GLU A 76 -5.57 1.63 1.19
CA GLU A 76 -4.53 1.79 0.18
C GLU A 76 -5.11 2.38 -1.12
N PHE A 77 -6.35 2.03 -1.46
CA PHE A 77 -7.04 2.61 -2.61
C PHE A 77 -7.42 4.07 -2.35
N LYS A 78 -7.88 4.41 -1.14
CA LYS A 78 -8.13 5.80 -0.74
C LYS A 78 -6.84 6.62 -0.73
N ASP A 79 -5.74 6.05 -0.24
CA ASP A 79 -4.41 6.66 -0.24
C ASP A 79 -3.90 6.95 -1.65
N LEU A 80 -4.10 6.02 -2.59
CA LEU A 80 -3.83 6.24 -4.01
C LEU A 80 -4.70 7.35 -4.58
N ALA A 81 -6.01 7.30 -4.36
CA ALA A 81 -6.95 8.26 -4.91
C ALA A 81 -6.70 9.69 -4.39
N ARG A 82 -6.34 9.84 -3.11
CA ARG A 82 -6.08 11.15 -2.50
C ARG A 82 -4.69 11.72 -2.77
N GLY A 83 -3.84 11.04 -3.55
CA GLY A 83 -2.53 11.57 -3.96
C GLY A 83 -1.35 11.21 -3.04
N LYS A 84 -1.51 10.29 -2.09
CA LYS A 84 -0.42 9.88 -1.17
C LYS A 84 0.77 9.25 -1.91
N PHE A 85 0.52 8.61 -3.05
CA PHE A 85 1.57 8.01 -3.89
C PHE A 85 2.04 8.95 -5.00
N GLY A 86 1.77 10.25 -4.87
CA GLY A 86 2.05 11.27 -5.87
C GLY A 86 0.89 11.50 -6.83
N ARG A 87 1.18 12.28 -7.88
CA ARG A 87 0.18 12.71 -8.87
C ARG A 87 -0.03 11.66 -9.95
N THR A 88 -1.28 11.39 -10.23
CA THR A 88 -1.70 10.54 -11.35
C THR A 88 -1.71 11.33 -12.66
N PRO A 89 -1.59 10.68 -13.84
CA PRO A 89 -1.59 11.36 -15.14
C PRO A 89 -2.82 12.25 -15.39
N VAL A 90 -3.96 11.86 -14.84
CA VAL A 90 -5.20 12.64 -14.86
C VAL A 90 -5.61 12.90 -13.42
N GLU A 91 -6.12 14.10 -13.13
CA GLU A 91 -6.66 14.42 -11.81
C GLU A 91 -7.87 13.52 -11.49
N VAL A 92 -7.92 13.06 -10.24
CA VAL A 92 -9.05 12.30 -9.73
C VAL A 92 -10.21 13.26 -9.49
N ASP A 93 -11.43 12.89 -9.94
CA ASP A 93 -12.62 13.70 -9.74
C ASP A 93 -12.86 13.95 -8.25
N ARG A 94 -12.95 15.22 -7.85
CA ARG A 94 -13.19 15.60 -6.45
C ARG A 94 -14.50 15.04 -5.90
N LYS A 95 -15.56 14.97 -6.72
CA LYS A 95 -16.83 14.37 -6.28
C LYS A 95 -16.69 12.88 -6.04
N PHE A 96 -15.86 12.19 -6.82
CA PHE A 96 -15.57 10.79 -6.57
C PHE A 96 -14.82 10.61 -5.24
N LEU A 97 -13.81 11.44 -4.97
CA LEU A 97 -13.08 11.43 -3.70
C LEU A 97 -14.00 11.67 -2.50
N THR A 98 -14.83 12.72 -2.55
CA THR A 98 -15.70 13.07 -1.41
C THR A 98 -16.90 12.15 -1.30
N ASP A 99 -17.69 12.02 -2.36
CA ASP A 99 -19.02 11.44 -2.29
C ASP A 99 -18.96 9.91 -2.35
N THR A 100 -17.98 9.34 -3.07
CA THR A 100 -17.85 7.88 -3.23
C THR A 100 -16.84 7.28 -2.25
N LEU A 101 -15.67 7.90 -2.09
CA LEU A 101 -14.61 7.37 -1.21
C LEU A 101 -14.69 7.89 0.22
N GLY A 102 -15.50 8.93 0.47
CA GLY A 102 -15.66 9.53 1.80
C GLY A 102 -14.39 10.20 2.29
N ILE A 103 -13.56 10.73 1.40
CA ILE A 103 -12.33 11.43 1.73
C ILE A 103 -12.67 12.89 2.01
N ALA A 104 -12.26 13.40 3.17
CA ALA A 104 -12.48 14.80 3.51
C ALA A 104 -11.66 15.71 2.58
N PRO A 105 -12.16 16.89 2.16
CA PRO A 105 -11.43 17.79 1.27
C PRO A 105 -10.02 18.17 1.75
N GLU A 106 -9.83 18.28 3.07
CA GLU A 106 -8.56 18.57 3.74
C GLU A 106 -7.55 17.42 3.70
N ASP A 107 -8.00 16.18 3.46
CA ASP A 107 -7.15 15.00 3.35
C ASP A 107 -6.65 14.75 1.93
N ILE A 108 -7.05 15.59 0.96
CA ILE A 108 -6.61 15.50 -0.44
C ILE A 108 -5.21 16.11 -0.58
N ILE A 109 -4.25 15.30 -1.02
CA ILE A 109 -2.84 15.66 -1.13
C ILE A 109 -2.57 16.15 -2.56
N GLU A 110 -2.36 17.46 -2.69
CA GLU A 110 -1.98 18.08 -3.97
C GLU A 110 -0.47 18.01 -4.23
N ASP A 111 0.33 17.96 -3.16
CA ASP A 111 1.78 17.87 -3.20
C ASP A 111 2.27 16.83 -2.18
N CYS A 112 2.66 15.65 -2.69
CA CYS A 112 3.16 14.57 -1.85
C CYS A 112 4.48 14.91 -1.16
N SER A 113 5.28 15.83 -1.69
CA SER A 113 6.58 16.19 -1.09
C SER A 113 6.42 16.86 0.28
N ILE A 114 5.32 17.58 0.50
CA ILE A 114 4.99 18.21 1.79
C ILE A 114 4.63 17.14 2.82
N GLU A 115 3.94 16.08 2.42
CA GLU A 115 3.63 14.95 3.30
C GLU A 115 4.88 14.13 3.61
N ASP A 116 5.72 13.86 2.61
CA ASP A 116 6.99 13.14 2.80
C ASP A 116 7.93 13.88 3.76
N ALA A 117 7.91 15.22 3.76
CA ALA A 117 8.69 16.04 4.68
C ALA A 117 8.27 15.88 6.16
N LYS A 118 7.11 15.29 6.45
CA LYS A 118 6.65 14.98 7.82
C LYS A 118 7.18 13.63 8.33
N ALA A 119 7.88 12.87 7.50
CA ALA A 119 8.46 11.59 7.90
C ALA A 119 9.51 11.79 9.00
N LYS A 120 9.61 10.79 9.89
CA LYS A 120 10.64 10.76 10.92
C LYS A 120 12.02 10.70 10.29
N THR A 121 12.98 11.37 10.92
CA THR A 121 14.39 11.31 10.51
C THR A 121 15.06 10.03 11.00
N PHE A 122 16.21 9.72 10.42
CA PHE A 122 17.05 8.60 10.85
C PHE A 122 17.42 8.67 12.34
N ASP A 123 17.78 9.86 12.83
CA ASP A 123 18.16 10.05 14.23
C ASP A 123 16.97 9.83 15.18
N GLU A 124 15.76 10.23 14.77
CA GLU A 124 14.54 9.99 15.55
C GLU A 124 14.26 8.48 15.67
N PHE A 125 14.41 7.71 14.60
CA PHE A 125 14.28 6.24 14.66
C PHE A 125 15.37 5.60 15.53
N LYS A 126 16.59 6.12 15.50
CA LYS A 126 17.70 5.66 16.34
C LYS A 126 17.43 5.88 17.82
N GLU A 127 16.92 7.04 18.20
CA GLU A 127 16.54 7.34 19.59
C GLU A 127 15.32 6.52 20.03
N GLU A 128 14.35 6.27 19.14
CA GLU A 128 13.22 5.38 19.43
C GLU A 128 13.66 3.95 19.72
N LEU A 129 14.61 3.41 18.94
CA LEU A 129 15.19 2.08 19.20
C LEU A 129 15.96 2.01 20.52
N LYS A 130 16.76 3.03 20.85
CA LYS A 130 17.43 3.12 22.15
C LYS A 130 16.42 3.17 23.30
N GLY A 131 15.34 3.96 23.15
CA GLY A 131 14.24 4.04 24.11
C GLY A 131 13.52 2.70 24.30
N LYS A 132 13.52 1.82 23.29
CA LYS A 132 13.00 0.46 23.35
C LYS A 132 13.98 -0.57 23.94
N GLY A 133 15.18 -0.16 24.36
CA GLY A 133 16.19 -1.02 24.99
C GLY A 133 17.26 -1.57 24.04
N TYR A 134 17.25 -1.17 22.77
CA TYR A 134 18.32 -1.50 21.82
C TYR A 134 19.42 -0.45 21.95
N LEU A 135 20.31 -0.63 22.92
CA LEU A 135 21.25 0.41 23.39
C LEU A 135 22.32 0.83 22.36
N ASN A 136 22.63 -0.03 21.39
CA ASN A 136 23.61 0.26 20.34
C ASN A 136 23.15 -0.30 18.99
N PRO A 137 22.07 0.26 18.40
CA PRO A 137 21.57 -0.21 17.13
C PRO A 137 22.54 0.19 16.01
N THR A 138 22.86 -0.76 15.13
CA THR A 138 23.60 -0.48 13.91
C THR A 138 22.76 0.36 12.96
N ASP A 139 23.37 0.97 11.95
CA ASP A 139 22.60 1.75 10.97
C ASP A 139 21.64 0.84 10.20
N GLU A 140 22.01 -0.43 9.96
CA GLU A 140 21.15 -1.46 9.39
C GLU A 140 19.95 -1.79 10.28
N ASP A 141 20.11 -1.81 11.61
CA ASP A 141 18.99 -2.01 12.54
C ASP A 141 18.03 -0.83 12.49
N VAL A 142 18.56 0.41 12.45
CA VAL A 142 17.75 1.63 12.32
C VAL A 142 16.99 1.65 11.00
N LEU A 143 17.63 1.31 9.88
CA LEU A 143 16.97 1.25 8.57
C LEU A 143 15.92 0.14 8.51
N SER A 144 16.22 -1.04 9.06
CA SER A 144 15.27 -2.15 9.13
C SER A 144 14.02 -1.75 9.92
N TYR A 145 14.23 -1.08 11.05
CA TYR A 145 13.14 -0.56 11.88
C TYR A 145 12.34 0.56 11.20
N ALA A 146 13.01 1.49 10.53
CA ALA A 146 12.37 2.59 9.83
C ALA A 146 11.46 2.11 8.69
N LEU A 147 11.88 1.07 7.95
CA LEU A 147 11.12 0.51 6.83
C LEU A 147 10.04 -0.49 7.28
N PHE A 148 10.35 -1.34 8.26
CA PHE A 148 9.50 -2.46 8.68
C PHE A 148 9.47 -2.60 10.21
N PRO A 149 8.87 -1.66 10.96
CA PRO A 149 9.04 -1.58 12.42
C PRO A 149 8.58 -2.84 13.16
N GLN A 150 7.45 -3.42 12.76
CA GLN A 150 6.91 -4.63 13.39
C GLN A 150 7.79 -5.87 13.11
N VAL A 151 8.17 -6.07 11.84
CA VAL A 151 9.02 -7.20 11.43
C VAL A 151 10.41 -7.09 12.04
N ALA A 152 10.98 -5.89 12.04
CA ALA A 152 12.25 -5.60 12.67
C ALA A 152 12.20 -5.85 14.18
N GLU A 153 11.16 -5.40 14.88
CA GLU A 153 11.02 -5.67 16.32
C GLU A 153 10.88 -7.16 16.64
N GLU A 154 10.11 -7.92 15.85
CA GLU A 154 10.00 -9.37 16.02
C GLU A 154 11.34 -10.06 15.78
N PHE A 155 12.06 -9.66 14.73
CA PHE A 155 13.39 -10.16 14.42
C PHE A 155 14.39 -9.82 15.54
N PHE A 156 14.41 -8.57 16.01
CA PHE A 156 15.26 -8.16 17.11
C PHE A 156 14.92 -8.93 18.37
N LYS A 157 13.65 -9.13 18.74
CA LYS A 157 13.31 -9.96 19.92
C LYS A 157 13.82 -11.39 19.80
N ALA A 158 13.81 -11.97 18.59
CA ALA A 158 14.28 -13.33 18.36
C ALA A 158 15.82 -13.47 18.31
N HIS A 159 16.53 -12.41 17.91
CA HIS A 159 17.96 -12.48 17.59
C HIS A 159 18.87 -11.55 18.42
N TYR A 160 18.29 -10.56 19.08
CA TYR A 160 19.01 -9.62 19.94
C TYR A 160 19.47 -10.34 21.19
N LYS A 161 20.76 -10.66 21.23
CA LYS A 161 21.42 -11.07 22.46
C LYS A 161 21.73 -9.81 23.25
N PRO A 162 21.25 -9.65 24.49
CA PRO A 162 21.69 -8.54 25.32
C PRO A 162 23.22 -8.57 25.38
N ILE A 163 23.86 -7.44 25.07
CA ILE A 163 25.30 -7.29 25.27
C ILE A 163 25.51 -7.33 26.79
N THR A 164 25.87 -8.50 27.33
CA THR A 164 26.38 -8.62 28.70
C THR A 164 27.79 -8.05 28.71
N ALA A 165 27.91 -6.73 28.68
CA ALA A 165 29.18 -6.06 28.88
C ALA A 165 29.62 -6.35 30.32
N TYR A 166 30.62 -7.24 30.45
CA TYR A 166 31.48 -7.49 31.60
C TYR A 166 30.93 -7.04 32.97
N VAL A 167 30.40 -7.98 33.74
CA VAL A 167 30.40 -7.84 35.21
C VAL A 167 31.87 -7.77 35.60
N LYS A 168 32.33 -6.58 35.98
CA LYS A 168 33.63 -6.42 36.65
C LYS A 168 33.51 -7.18 37.97
N GLU A 169 34.17 -8.34 38.07
CA GLU A 169 34.47 -8.97 39.36
C GLU A 169 35.34 -8.05 40.23
#